data_AF-A0A9N9IIP1-F1
#
_entry.id   AF-A0A9N9IIP1-F1
#
_cell.length_a   1.000
_cell.length_b   1.000
_cell.length_c   1.000
_cell.angle_alpha   90.00
_cell.angle_beta   90.00
_cell.angle_gamma   90.00
#
_symmetry.space_group_name_H-M   'P 1'
#
loop_
_entity.id
_entity.type
_entity.pdbx_description
1 polymer ?
#
loop_
_entity_poly.entity_id
_entity_poly.type
_entity_poly.pdbx_seq_one_letter_code
_entity_poly.pdbx_strand_id
1 'polypeptide(L)'
;PVIVILDSGANCNIIGESIAKIVGLKIDNTFDTEIYSPISEFNILGIIHAIEISIQSQNHKWEQVKVTDVFITNEPELESVLILGQLWFQENAMKLDFPNKTFTLLNGTSCELKIN
;
A
#
# COMPACT_ATOMS: atom_id res chain seq x y z
N PRO A 1 -9.28 10.21 3.99
CA PRO A 1 -7.83 10.26 3.66
C PRO A 1 -7.15 9.10 4.39
N VAL A 2 -6.27 8.36 3.71
CA VAL A 2 -5.60 7.17 4.25
C VAL A 2 -4.11 7.47 4.42
N ILE A 3 -3.52 7.02 5.52
CA ILE A 3 -2.06 7.07 5.69
C ILE A 3 -1.47 5.90 4.90
N VAL A 4 -0.61 6.24 3.95
CA VAL A 4 0.11 5.27 3.12
C VAL A 4 1.57 5.25 3.55
N ILE A 5 2.07 4.07 3.90
CA ILE A 5 3.47 3.82 4.23
C ILE A 5 4.12 3.18 3.02
N LEU A 6 5.22 3.78 2.56
CA LEU A 6 6.02 3.27 1.46
C LEU A 6 7.17 2.45 2.04
N ASP A 7 7.07 1.13 1.99
CA ASP A 7 8.08 0.21 2.54
C ASP A 7 8.67 -0.69 1.46
N SER A 8 9.74 -0.24 0.82
CA SER A 8 10.43 -1.01 -0.21
C SER A 8 11.09 -2.31 0.31
N GLY A 9 11.20 -2.50 1.63
CA GLY A 9 11.70 -3.73 2.26
C GLY A 9 10.61 -4.77 2.53
N ALA A 10 9.33 -4.39 2.49
CA ALA A 10 8.21 -5.30 2.64
C ALA A 10 7.94 -6.05 1.32
N ASN A 11 7.78 -7.38 1.37
CA ASN A 11 7.53 -8.18 0.17
C ASN A 11 6.06 -8.19 -0.28
N CYS A 12 5.16 -7.58 0.49
CA CYS A 12 3.71 -7.60 0.23
C CYS A 12 3.06 -6.24 0.52
N ASN A 13 1.88 -6.04 -0.06
CA ASN A 13 1.03 -4.89 0.26
C ASN A 13 0.09 -5.28 1.40
N ILE A 14 -0.06 -4.40 2.39
CA ILE A 14 -0.89 -4.67 3.58
C ILE A 14 -1.88 -3.53 3.76
N ILE A 15 -3.12 -3.86 4.07
CA ILE A 15 -4.15 -2.89 4.45
C ILE A 15 -4.76 -3.27 5.79
N GLY A 16 -4.87 -2.28 6.67
CA GLY A 16 -5.58 -2.44 7.92
C GLY A 16 -7.07 -2.72 7.70
N GLU A 17 -7.64 -3.62 8.52
CA GLU A 17 -9.03 -4.04 8.42
C GLU A 17 -10.03 -2.88 8.49
N SER A 18 -9.73 -1.86 9.32
CA SER A 18 -10.61 -0.68 9.43
C SER A 18 -10.70 0.11 8.13
N ILE A 19 -9.61 0.25 7.36
CA ILE A 19 -9.68 0.87 6.04
C ILE A 19 -10.52 0.00 5.10
N ALA A 20 -10.22 -1.30 5.03
CA ALA A 20 -10.92 -2.23 4.14
C ALA A 20 -12.45 -2.25 4.37
N LYS A 21 -12.88 -2.20 5.64
CA LYS A 21 -14.29 -2.08 6.04
C LYS A 21 -14.92 -0.76 5.62
N ILE A 22 -14.23 0.37 5.81
CA ILE A 22 -14.74 1.71 5.46
C ILE A 22 -15.00 1.82 3.96
N VAL A 23 -14.09 1.29 3.13
CA VAL A 23 -14.21 1.37 1.67
C VAL A 23 -15.04 0.25 1.05
N GLY A 24 -15.52 -0.71 1.85
CA GLY A 24 -16.42 -1.78 1.39
C GLY A 24 -15.81 -2.72 0.35
N LEU A 25 -14.51 -2.99 0.46
CA LEU A 25 -13.80 -3.81 -0.52
C LEU A 25 -14.23 -5.27 -0.46
N LYS A 26 -14.24 -5.94 -1.61
CA LYS A 26 -14.52 -7.38 -1.69
C LYS A 26 -13.31 -8.15 -1.17
N ILE A 27 -13.51 -8.84 -0.05
CA ILE A 27 -12.49 -9.66 0.60
C ILE A 27 -12.62 -11.10 0.10
N ASP A 28 -11.51 -11.67 -0.35
CA ASP A 28 -11.39 -13.11 -0.56
C ASP A 28 -10.78 -13.74 0.69
N ASN A 29 -11.57 -14.58 1.37
CA ASN A 29 -11.20 -15.25 2.62
C ASN A 29 -10.85 -16.73 2.40
N THR A 30 -10.68 -17.18 1.15
CA THR A 30 -10.35 -18.57 0.82
C THR A 30 -8.83 -18.82 0.77
N PHE A 31 -8.04 -17.91 1.32
CA PHE A 31 -6.58 -17.92 1.18
C PHE A 31 -5.91 -18.80 2.25
N ASP A 32 -5.23 -19.84 1.81
CA ASP A 32 -4.53 -20.85 2.64
C ASP A 32 -3.01 -20.60 2.68
N THR A 33 -2.56 -19.34 2.57
CA THR A 33 -1.12 -19.01 2.48
C THR A 33 -0.68 -18.20 3.69
N GLU A 34 0.20 -18.79 4.51
CA GLU A 34 0.98 -18.08 5.52
C GLU A 34 1.97 -17.14 4.81
N ILE A 35 1.86 -15.83 5.08
CA ILE A 35 2.78 -14.85 4.50
C ILE A 35 3.84 -14.54 5.53
N TYR A 36 5.04 -15.03 5.25
CA TYR A 36 6.21 -14.69 6.03
C TYR A 36 6.70 -13.30 5.63
N SER A 37 6.21 -12.28 6.33
CA SER A 37 6.87 -10.98 6.39
C SER A 37 8.15 -11.13 7.25
N PRO A 38 9.26 -10.45 6.94
CA PRO A 38 10.43 -10.39 7.82
C PRO A 38 10.14 -9.75 9.19
N ILE A 39 8.95 -9.18 9.36
CA ILE A 39 8.47 -8.54 10.58
C ILE A 39 7.27 -9.37 11.04
N SER A 40 7.48 -10.39 11.89
CA SER A 40 6.47 -11.21 12.60
C SER A 40 5.39 -11.93 11.77
N GLU A 41 4.88 -13.04 12.31
CA GLU A 41 3.60 -13.61 11.87
C GLU A 41 2.52 -12.57 12.14
N PHE A 42 1.89 -12.04 11.10
CA PHE A 42 0.71 -11.20 11.22
C PHE A 42 -0.54 -12.05 10.96
N ASN A 43 -1.61 -11.78 11.69
CA ASN A 43 -2.88 -12.41 11.39
C ASN A 43 -3.46 -11.84 10.09
N ILE A 44 -3.54 -12.67 9.05
CA ILE A 44 -4.09 -12.31 7.75
C ILE A 44 -5.54 -12.77 7.68
N LEU A 45 -6.45 -11.81 7.46
CA LEU A 45 -7.90 -12.06 7.40
C LEU A 45 -8.39 -12.41 5.99
N GLY A 46 -7.58 -12.13 4.98
CA GLY A 46 -7.92 -12.35 3.58
C GLY A 46 -7.09 -11.47 2.65
N ILE A 47 -7.42 -11.52 1.36
CA ILE A 47 -6.75 -10.77 0.30
C ILE A 47 -7.75 -9.95 -0.50
N ILE A 48 -7.31 -8.79 -0.97
CA ILE A 48 -7.96 -8.01 -2.02
C ILE A 48 -7.05 -8.07 -3.25
N HIS A 49 -7.53 -8.74 -4.29
CA HIS A 49 -6.76 -8.99 -5.51
C HIS A 49 -6.35 -7.71 -6.25
N ALA A 50 -7.20 -6.67 -6.22
CA ALA A 50 -6.89 -5.39 -6.82
C ALA A 50 -7.70 -4.26 -6.19
N ILE A 51 -7.04 -3.13 -5.96
CA ILE A 51 -7.65 -1.83 -5.65
C ILE A 51 -7.03 -0.74 -6.52
N GLU A 52 -7.76 0.34 -6.72
CA GLU A 52 -7.22 1.58 -7.26
C GLU A 52 -7.18 2.62 -6.12
N ILE A 53 -6.01 3.21 -5.92
CA ILE A 53 -5.84 4.31 -4.98
C ILE A 53 -5.58 5.60 -5.75
N SER A 54 -6.07 6.71 -5.20
CA SER A 54 -5.78 8.05 -5.73
C SER A 54 -4.65 8.67 -4.94
N ILE A 55 -3.56 9.02 -5.64
CA ILE A 55 -2.41 9.74 -5.06
C ILE A 55 -2.40 11.16 -5.60
N GLN A 56 -2.29 12.13 -4.71
CA GLN A 56 -2.16 13.53 -5.12
C GLN A 56 -0.70 13.83 -5.50
N SER A 57 -0.51 14.38 -6.69
CA SER A 57 0.78 14.87 -7.15
C SER A 57 1.11 16.25 -6.58
N GLN A 58 2.36 16.69 -6.74
CA GLN A 58 2.79 18.04 -6.35
C GLN A 58 2.07 19.17 -7.11
N ASN A 59 1.47 18.87 -8.27
CA ASN A 59 0.67 19.84 -9.04
C ASN A 59 -0.82 19.79 -8.70
N HIS A 60 -1.19 19.16 -7.58
CA HIS A 60 -2.55 19.00 -7.06
C HIS A 60 -3.49 18.19 -7.95
N LYS A 61 -2.97 17.44 -8.93
CA LYS A 61 -3.75 16.47 -9.70
C LYS A 61 -3.80 15.14 -8.96
N TRP A 62 -4.91 14.44 -9.12
CA TRP A 62 -5.09 13.09 -8.61
C TRP A 62 -4.73 12.10 -9.70
N GLU A 63 -3.79 11.22 -9.40
CA GLU A 63 -3.44 10.08 -10.24
C GLU A 63 -4.00 8.81 -9.62
N GLN A 64 -4.64 7.99 -10.45
CA GLN A 64 -5.08 6.67 -10.04
C GLN A 64 -3.97 5.65 -10.31
N VAL A 65 -3.67 4.85 -9.29
CA VAL A 65 -2.66 3.79 -9.39
C VAL A 65 -3.22 2.50 -8.82
N LYS A 66 -2.87 1.40 -9.47
CA LYS A 66 -3.33 0.08 -9.10
C LYS A 66 -2.45 -0.47 -7.98
N VAL A 67 -3.07 -1.17 -7.04
CA VAL A 67 -2.39 -2.00 -6.06
C VAL A 67 -2.99 -3.41 -6.17
N THR A 68 -2.13 -4.38 -6.44
CA THR A 68 -2.47 -5.80 -6.55
C THR A 68 -2.13 -6.51 -5.25
N ASP A 69 -2.80 -7.64 -5.00
CA ASP A 69 -2.48 -8.58 -3.93
C ASP A 69 -2.26 -7.90 -2.57
N VAL A 70 -3.34 -7.28 -2.07
CA VAL A 70 -3.34 -6.52 -0.81
C VAL A 70 -3.88 -7.39 0.31
N PHE A 71 -3.01 -7.72 1.27
CA PHE A 71 -3.38 -8.55 2.41
C PHE A 71 -4.03 -7.72 3.51
N ILE A 72 -5.08 -8.27 4.10
CA ILE A 72 -5.83 -7.61 5.15
C ILE A 72 -5.34 -8.12 6.50
N THR A 73 -5.07 -7.20 7.42
CA THR A 73 -4.69 -7.54 8.78
C THR A 73 -5.50 -6.78 9.81
N ASN A 74 -5.71 -7.38 10.98
CA ASN A 74 -6.30 -6.74 12.16
C ASN A 74 -5.27 -6.43 13.24
N GLU A 75 -3.97 -6.42 12.92
CA GLU A 75 -2.95 -5.98 13.85
C GLU A 75 -3.21 -4.53 14.29
N PRO A 76 -3.25 -4.24 15.60
CA PRO A 76 -3.62 -2.91 16.10
C PRO A 76 -2.74 -1.78 15.56
N GLU A 77 -1.44 -2.05 15.36
CA GLU A 77 -0.48 -1.07 14.85
C GLU A 77 -0.70 -0.75 13.35
N LEU A 78 -1.36 -1.65 12.62
CA LEU A 78 -1.58 -1.55 11.18
C LEU A 78 -3.04 -1.27 10.80
N GLU A 79 -3.95 -1.25 11.77
CA GLU A 79 -5.40 -1.20 11.58
C GLU A 79 -5.88 -0.07 10.67
N SER A 80 -5.17 1.07 10.66
CA SER A 80 -5.54 2.28 9.91
C SER A 80 -4.49 2.73 8.88
N VAL A 81 -3.64 1.82 8.40
CA VAL A 81 -2.63 2.14 7.37
C VAL A 81 -2.72 1.23 6.14
N LEU A 82 -2.24 1.76 5.01
CA LEU A 82 -1.94 0.99 3.80
C LEU A 82 -0.41 0.98 3.63
N ILE A 83 0.20 -0.20 3.68
CA ILE A 83 1.62 -0.41 3.38
C ILE A 83 1.73 -0.83 1.91
N LEU A 84 2.53 -0.09 1.15
CA LEU A 84 2.89 -0.43 -0.22
C LEU A 84 4.29 -1.04 -0.21
N GLY A 85 4.35 -2.34 -0.52
CA GLY A 85 5.55 -3.14 -0.54
C GLY A 85 6.27 -3.14 -1.88
N GLN A 86 7.36 -3.91 -1.95
CA GLN A 86 8.25 -4.04 -3.10
C GLN A 86 7.52 -4.31 -4.43
N LEU A 87 6.50 -5.17 -4.42
CA LEU A 87 5.71 -5.47 -5.63
C LEU A 87 5.05 -4.22 -6.20
N TRP A 88 4.46 -3.38 -5.35
CA TRP A 88 3.86 -2.14 -5.80
C TRP A 88 4.90 -1.18 -6.39
N PHE A 89 6.11 -1.10 -5.79
CA PHE A 89 7.19 -0.29 -6.34
C PHE A 89 7.57 -0.75 -7.75
N GLN A 90 7.72 -2.05 -7.98
CA GLN A 90 8.10 -2.59 -9.30
C GLN A 90 7.09 -2.22 -10.38
N GLU A 91 5.80 -2.19 -10.03
CA GLU A 91 4.72 -1.92 -10.98
C GLU A 91 4.38 -0.44 -11.15
N ASN A 92 4.71 0.42 -10.17
CA ASN A 92 4.19 1.79 -10.14
C ASN A 92 5.26 2.86 -9.88
N ALA A 93 6.40 2.52 -9.31
CA ALA A 93 7.43 3.46 -8.88
C ALA A 93 8.60 3.53 -9.85
N MET A 94 8.96 4.76 -10.26
CA MET A 94 10.19 5.01 -10.98
C MET A 94 11.34 5.36 -10.03
N LYS A 95 11.08 6.21 -9.02
CA LYS A 95 12.14 6.75 -8.15
C LYS A 95 11.60 7.16 -6.78
N LEU A 96 12.35 6.84 -5.74
CA LEU A 96 12.29 7.48 -4.43
C LEU A 96 13.47 8.45 -4.29
N ASP A 97 13.19 9.71 -3.99
CA ASP A 97 14.19 10.76 -3.77
C ASP A 97 14.01 11.35 -2.38
N PHE A 98 14.71 10.76 -1.40
CA PHE A 98 14.64 11.20 -0.01
C PHE A 98 15.15 12.63 0.21
N PRO A 99 16.27 13.08 -0.39
CA PRO A 99 16.72 14.47 -0.25
C PRO A 99 15.66 15.49 -0.70
N ASN A 100 14.99 15.22 -1.82
CA ASN A 100 13.94 16.11 -2.34
C ASN A 100 12.54 15.81 -1.77
N LYS A 101 12.42 14.78 -0.93
CA LYS A 101 11.14 14.28 -0.40
C LYS A 101 10.12 14.04 -1.49
N THR A 102 10.54 13.40 -2.58
CA THR A 102 9.64 13.08 -3.70
C THR A 102 9.62 11.60 -4.03
N PHE A 103 8.47 11.18 -4.50
CA PHE A 103 8.23 9.89 -5.09
C PHE A 103 7.74 10.10 -6.51
N THR A 104 8.35 9.43 -7.49
CA THR A 104 7.97 9.55 -8.89
C THR A 104 7.36 8.26 -9.37
N LEU A 105 6.14 8.35 -9.92
CA LEU A 105 5.45 7.26 -10.59
C LEU A 105 6.10 6.95 -11.94
N LEU A 106 5.85 5.75 -12.48
CA LEU A 106 6.37 5.34 -13.81
C LEU A 106 5.92 6.26 -14.96
N ASN A 107 4.77 6.91 -14.84
CA ASN A 107 4.30 7.89 -15.82
C ASN A 107 5.02 9.26 -15.72
N GLY A 108 5.99 9.40 -14.81
CA GLY A 108 6.74 10.62 -14.57
C GLY A 108 6.08 11.59 -13.58
N THR A 109 4.90 11.26 -13.04
CA THR A 109 4.24 12.13 -12.06
C THR A 109 4.99 12.12 -10.74
N SER A 110 5.32 13.32 -10.25
CA SER A 110 5.97 13.54 -8.95
C SER A 110 4.94 13.78 -7.84
N CYS A 111 5.08 13.03 -6.76
CA CYS A 111 4.28 13.07 -5.54
C CYS A 111 5.16 13.45 -4.35
N GLU A 112 4.56 14.08 -3.34
CA GLU A 112 5.25 14.46 -2.11
C GLU A 112 5.40 13.27 -1.16
N LEU A 113 6.59 13.12 -0.58
CA LEU A 113 6.85 12.19 0.52
C LEU A 113 6.83 12.94 1.84
N LYS A 114 6.11 12.37 2.82
CA LYS A 114 6.22 12.79 4.22
C LYS A 114 7.14 11.81 4.91
N ILE A 115 8.31 12.29 5.33
CA ILE A 115 9.27 11.54 6.12
C ILE A 115 9.02 11.91 7.58
N ASN A 116 8.65 10.93 8.39
CA ASN A 116 8.47 11.05 9.84
C ASN A 116 9.72 10.58 10.57
#